data_AF-A0A379TD58-F1
#
_entry.id   AF-A0A379TD58-F1
#
_cell.length_a   1.000
_cell.length_b   1.000
_cell.length_c   1.000
_cell.angle_alpha   90.00
_cell.angle_beta   90.00
_cell.angle_gamma   90.00
#
_symmetry.space_group_name_H-M   'P 1'
#
loop_
_entity.id
_entity.type
_entity.pdbx_description
1 polymer ?
#
loop_
_entity_poly.entity_id
_entity_poly.type
_entity_poly.pdbx_seq_one_letter_code
_entity_poly.pdbx_strand_id
1 'polypeptide(L)'
;MILADYRMQRNQSSFDLRHFVNVNFTLPKAGEKYVPPTGQSLREHIDGLWPVLTRSTTHVEKWDSLLPLPESYVIPGGRFREIYYWDSYFTMLGLAESGHWDKVADMVANFGYEIDAWGHIPNGNRTYYLSRSQPPFFAFMVELLAQHEGDDALKEYLPQLQKEYAYWMEGVDTLQPGQQNQRVVKLEDGSVLNRYWDDRDTPRPESWVEDIATAKSNPNRPATEIYLDLRAAAASGWDFSSRWMDNPEQLSTIRTTTIVPVDLNALLYKLEKTLARASVAAGDQAKASQYDALANARQKAIEMHLWNSKEGWYADYDLKNNKIRNQLTAAALFPLYVNAAAKERAAKVAAATQAHLLQPGGLATTSVKKRTTVGCAKRLGAVTMGRYRRIAKLWAG
;
A
#
# COMPACT_ATOMS: atom_id res chain seq x y z
N MET A 1 -18.98 29.50 -4.33
CA MET A 1 -18.62 30.94 -4.29
C MET A 1 -17.18 31.17 -4.72
N ILE A 2 -16.18 30.50 -4.12
CA ILE A 2 -14.74 30.64 -4.44
C ILE A 2 -14.40 30.54 -5.94
N LEU A 3 -14.89 29.52 -6.66
CA LEU A 3 -14.56 29.35 -8.08
C LEU A 3 -15.12 30.48 -8.98
N ALA A 4 -16.27 31.04 -8.63
CA ALA A 4 -16.86 32.14 -9.40
C ALA A 4 -16.03 33.42 -9.20
N ASP A 5 -15.65 33.68 -7.96
CA ASP A 5 -14.80 34.81 -7.57
C ASP A 5 -13.41 34.73 -8.24
N TYR A 6 -12.78 33.55 -8.21
CA TYR A 6 -11.53 33.31 -8.93
C TYR A 6 -11.66 33.60 -10.44
N ARG A 7 -12.75 33.18 -11.08
CA ARG A 7 -12.96 33.41 -12.52
C ARG A 7 -13.13 34.90 -12.85
N MET A 8 -13.70 35.69 -11.93
CA MET A 8 -13.85 37.14 -12.07
C MET A 8 -12.52 37.88 -11.87
N GLN A 9 -11.69 37.43 -10.93
CA GLN A 9 -10.47 38.12 -10.55
C GLN A 9 -9.23 37.71 -11.37
N ARG A 10 -9.11 36.44 -11.81
CA ARG A 10 -7.85 35.88 -12.34
C ARG A 10 -7.23 36.59 -13.55
N ASN A 11 -8.01 37.36 -14.31
CA ASN A 11 -7.56 38.09 -15.50
C ASN A 11 -7.36 39.60 -15.22
N GLN A 12 -7.59 40.05 -13.99
CA GLN A 12 -7.38 41.44 -13.60
C GLN A 12 -5.88 41.69 -13.37
N SER A 13 -5.41 42.88 -13.75
CA SER A 13 -3.99 43.25 -13.66
C SER A 13 -3.44 43.26 -12.23
N SER A 14 -4.30 43.44 -11.22
CA SER A 14 -3.96 43.46 -9.79
C SER A 14 -4.07 42.10 -9.10
N PHE A 15 -4.41 41.02 -9.82
CA PHE A 15 -4.68 39.73 -9.21
C PHE A 15 -3.41 39.06 -8.64
N ASP A 16 -3.44 38.76 -7.34
CA ASP A 16 -2.42 37.95 -6.65
C ASP A 16 -3.03 36.60 -6.23
N LEU A 17 -2.59 35.53 -6.89
CA LEU A 17 -3.06 34.17 -6.59
C LEU A 17 -2.72 33.72 -5.17
N ARG A 18 -1.56 34.09 -4.63
CA ARG A 18 -1.15 33.71 -3.27
C ARG A 18 -2.06 34.38 -2.25
N HIS A 19 -2.35 35.67 -2.43
CA HIS A 19 -3.30 36.38 -1.59
C HIS A 19 -4.70 35.76 -1.68
N PHE A 20 -5.19 35.50 -2.90
CA PHE A 20 -6.49 34.85 -3.10
C PHE A 20 -6.58 33.51 -2.37
N VAL A 21 -5.53 32.68 -2.44
CA VAL A 21 -5.47 31.40 -1.72
C VAL A 21 -5.52 31.61 -0.21
N ASN A 22 -4.72 32.53 0.34
CA ASN A 22 -4.68 32.80 1.77
C ASN A 22 -6.03 33.32 2.33
N VAL A 23 -6.81 34.03 1.52
CA VAL A 23 -8.14 34.52 1.89
C VAL A 23 -9.20 33.41 1.85
N ASN A 24 -9.10 32.50 0.88
CA ASN A 24 -10.15 31.52 0.60
C ASN A 24 -9.91 30.13 1.21
N PHE A 25 -8.69 29.82 1.66
CA PHE A 25 -8.33 28.48 2.15
C PHE A 25 -7.57 28.55 3.46
N THR A 26 -7.93 27.65 4.38
CA THR A 26 -7.12 27.38 5.58
C THR A 26 -6.06 26.34 5.23
N LEU A 27 -4.79 26.73 5.28
CA LEU A 27 -3.69 25.81 5.01
C LEU A 27 -3.32 24.98 6.25
N PRO A 28 -2.87 23.73 6.07
CA PRO A 28 -2.46 22.88 7.20
C PRO A 28 -1.31 23.50 8.01
N LYS A 29 -1.50 23.71 9.32
CA LYS A 29 -0.48 24.28 10.22
C LYS A 29 0.74 23.36 10.35
N ALA A 30 1.96 23.90 10.48
CA ALA A 30 3.11 23.07 10.82
C ALA A 30 2.90 22.42 12.20
N GLY A 31 3.18 21.13 12.34
CA GLY A 31 3.16 20.47 13.65
C GLY A 31 4.29 21.00 14.55
N GLU A 32 4.11 20.88 15.87
CA GLU A 32 5.15 21.21 16.82
C GLU A 32 6.36 20.28 16.61
N LYS A 33 7.57 20.84 16.74
CA LYS A 33 8.80 20.05 16.67
C LYS A 33 8.97 19.31 17.99
N TYR A 34 8.76 18.01 17.99
CA TYR A 34 9.12 17.17 19.12
C TYR A 34 10.64 17.05 19.23
N VAL A 35 11.19 17.38 20.39
CA VAL A 35 12.61 17.19 20.71
C VAL A 35 12.68 16.21 21.89
N PRO A 36 13.29 15.02 21.72
CA PRO A 36 13.44 14.08 22.83
C PRO A 36 14.31 14.69 23.94
N PRO A 37 13.98 14.47 25.23
CA PRO A 37 14.85 14.83 26.34
C PRO A 37 16.25 14.20 26.22
N THR A 38 17.27 14.91 26.71
CA THR A 38 18.64 14.38 26.76
C THR A 38 18.68 13.08 27.56
N GLY A 39 19.27 12.03 26.99
CA GLY A 39 19.41 10.73 27.64
C GLY A 39 18.20 9.80 27.51
N GLN A 40 17.11 10.22 26.84
CA GLN A 40 15.96 9.36 26.56
C GLN A 40 16.40 8.15 25.72
N SER A 41 16.06 6.94 26.16
CA SER A 41 16.35 5.72 25.41
C SER A 41 15.48 5.62 24.15
N LEU A 42 15.86 4.74 23.22
CA LEU A 42 15.09 4.52 21.99
C LEU A 42 13.65 4.03 22.28
N ARG A 43 13.47 3.18 23.29
CA ARG A 43 12.15 2.64 23.67
C ARG A 43 11.27 3.75 24.24
N GLU A 44 11.75 4.47 25.25
CA GLU A 44 11.02 5.60 25.84
C GLU A 44 10.67 6.68 24.81
N HIS A 45 11.56 6.91 23.84
CA HIS A 45 11.30 7.83 22.74
C HIS A 45 10.14 7.35 21.84
N ILE A 46 10.10 6.06 21.49
CA ILE A 46 9.03 5.48 20.69
C ILE A 46 7.70 5.53 21.45
N ASP A 47 7.68 5.09 22.71
CA ASP A 47 6.47 5.07 23.53
C ASP A 47 5.92 6.48 23.73
N GLY A 48 6.80 7.46 23.98
CA GLY A 48 6.43 8.87 24.11
C GLY A 48 5.94 9.53 22.81
N LEU A 49 6.21 8.93 21.65
CA LEU A 49 5.74 9.45 20.36
C LEU A 49 4.32 9.01 20.00
N TRP A 50 3.76 7.96 20.60
CA TRP A 50 2.40 7.51 20.26
C TRP A 50 1.36 8.62 20.43
N PRO A 51 1.30 9.37 21.54
CA PRO A 51 0.37 10.49 21.68
C PRO A 51 0.63 11.61 20.66
N VAL A 52 1.90 11.90 20.36
CA VAL A 52 2.31 12.94 19.39
C VAL A 52 1.83 12.60 17.97
N LEU A 53 1.83 11.31 17.64
CA LEU A 53 1.40 10.78 16.35
C LEU A 53 -0.10 10.40 16.31
N THR A 54 -0.82 10.47 17.43
CA THR A 54 -2.25 10.15 17.46
C THR A 54 -3.07 11.35 16.98
N ARG A 55 -4.08 11.09 16.16
CA ARG A 55 -5.09 12.05 15.72
C ARG A 55 -6.47 11.50 16.04
N SER A 56 -7.42 12.39 16.26
CA SER A 56 -8.83 12.07 16.38
C SER A 56 -9.59 13.06 15.50
N THR A 57 -10.37 12.53 14.55
CA THR A 57 -11.03 13.33 13.53
C THR A 57 -12.43 12.78 13.26
N THR A 58 -13.28 12.76 14.28
CA THR A 58 -14.68 12.28 14.17
C THR A 58 -15.56 13.19 13.31
N HIS A 59 -15.18 14.46 13.19
CA HIS A 59 -15.83 15.46 12.35
C HIS A 59 -14.78 16.23 11.56
N VAL A 60 -15.15 16.63 10.34
CA VAL A 60 -14.31 17.45 9.46
C VAL A 60 -15.11 18.66 8.99
N GLU A 61 -14.42 19.77 8.76
CA GLU A 61 -15.02 20.95 8.17
C GLU A 61 -15.56 20.65 6.77
N LYS A 62 -16.61 21.37 6.38
CA LYS A 62 -17.19 21.20 5.05
C LYS A 62 -16.13 21.46 3.98
N TRP A 63 -15.99 20.52 3.05
CA TRP A 63 -15.00 20.51 1.97
C TRP A 63 -13.54 20.30 2.39
N ASP A 64 -13.27 19.85 3.63
CA ASP A 64 -11.95 19.29 3.92
C ASP A 64 -11.71 18.06 3.03
N SER A 65 -10.45 17.86 2.68
CA SER A 65 -10.03 16.62 2.03
C SER A 65 -9.86 15.48 3.03
N LEU A 66 -9.67 15.74 4.32
CA LEU A 66 -9.61 14.70 5.36
C LEU A 66 -10.98 14.04 5.48
N LEU A 67 -10.99 12.71 5.58
CA LEU A 67 -12.18 11.92 5.78
C LEU A 67 -12.32 11.57 7.26
N PRO A 68 -13.52 11.70 7.85
CA PRO A 68 -13.71 11.44 9.26
C PRO A 68 -13.56 9.94 9.56
N LEU A 69 -13.07 9.64 10.76
CA LEU A 69 -12.92 8.29 11.28
C LEU A 69 -13.55 8.21 12.68
N PRO A 70 -14.23 7.11 13.04
CA PRO A 70 -14.94 6.99 14.31
C PRO A 70 -14.01 7.02 15.53
N GLU A 71 -12.82 6.40 15.41
CA GLU A 71 -11.88 6.25 16.51
C GLU A 71 -10.57 7.01 16.27
N SER A 72 -9.73 7.10 17.31
CA SER A 72 -8.40 7.68 17.19
C SER A 72 -7.47 6.81 16.35
N TYR A 73 -6.49 7.42 15.68
CA TYR A 73 -5.55 6.72 14.81
C TYR A 73 -4.16 7.32 14.86
N VAL A 74 -3.15 6.47 14.61
CA VAL A 74 -1.74 6.88 14.55
C VAL A 74 -1.35 7.20 13.11
N ILE A 75 -0.72 8.37 12.90
CA ILE A 75 -0.18 8.79 11.60
C ILE A 75 1.33 8.49 11.49
N PRO A 76 1.90 8.39 10.27
CA PRO A 76 3.33 8.15 10.10
C PRO A 76 4.24 9.31 10.55
N GLY A 77 3.69 10.53 10.60
CA GLY A 77 4.39 11.75 11.03
C GLY A 77 4.99 12.59 9.89
N GLY A 78 5.40 13.81 10.24
CA GLY A 78 5.97 14.77 9.31
C GLY A 78 4.94 15.36 8.34
N ARG A 79 5.13 15.13 7.03
CA ARG A 79 4.19 15.61 5.99
C ARG A 79 2.91 14.79 5.92
N PHE A 80 2.94 13.55 6.39
CA PHE A 80 1.84 12.60 6.37
C PHE A 80 0.97 12.86 7.59
N ARG A 81 -0.24 13.37 7.37
CA ARG A 81 -1.13 13.89 8.43
C ARG A 81 -2.48 13.19 8.49
N GLU A 82 -2.55 12.06 7.80
CA GLU A 82 -3.66 11.15 7.66
C GLU A 82 -3.18 9.75 8.03
N ILE A 83 -4.12 8.87 8.37
CA ILE A 83 -3.82 7.45 8.49
C ILE A 83 -3.40 6.92 7.11
N TYR A 84 -2.51 5.94 7.08
CA TYR A 84 -2.12 5.22 5.87
C TYR A 84 -2.34 3.73 6.10
N TYR A 85 -2.86 3.03 5.10
CA TYR A 85 -3.34 1.66 5.27
C TYR A 85 -2.23 0.69 5.72
N TRP A 86 -1.26 0.35 4.86
CA TRP A 86 -0.27 -0.68 5.21
C TRP A 86 0.70 -0.23 6.31
N ASP A 87 0.96 1.08 6.44
CA ASP A 87 1.76 1.69 7.51
C ASP A 87 1.22 1.31 8.88
N SER A 88 -0.11 1.30 8.98
CA SER A 88 -0.82 1.11 10.22
C SER A 88 -0.60 -0.30 10.76
N TYR A 89 -0.50 -1.33 9.92
CA TYR A 89 -0.23 -2.69 10.40
C TYR A 89 1.10 -2.76 11.14
N PHE A 90 2.17 -2.22 10.56
CA PHE A 90 3.48 -2.21 11.21
C PHE A 90 3.52 -1.32 12.45
N THR A 91 2.70 -0.27 12.48
CA THR A 91 2.52 0.59 13.66
C THR A 91 1.78 -0.15 14.76
N MET A 92 0.72 -0.87 14.43
CA MET A 92 -0.09 -1.69 15.34
C MET A 92 0.73 -2.82 15.97
N LEU A 93 1.69 -3.41 15.26
CA LEU A 93 2.64 -4.35 15.88
C LEU A 93 3.43 -3.70 17.02
N GLY A 94 3.86 -2.44 16.85
CA GLY A 94 4.54 -1.69 17.91
C GLY A 94 3.62 -1.29 19.06
N LEU A 95 2.38 -0.89 18.76
CA LEU A 95 1.35 -0.59 19.76
C LEU A 95 1.01 -1.84 20.60
N ALA A 96 0.83 -2.98 19.95
CA ALA A 96 0.59 -4.26 20.62
C ALA A 96 1.78 -4.66 21.52
N GLU A 97 3.03 -4.53 21.04
CA GLU A 97 4.23 -4.83 21.84
C GLU A 97 4.36 -3.94 23.09
N SER A 98 3.88 -2.70 23.00
CA SER A 98 3.86 -1.73 24.11
C SER A 98 2.55 -1.76 24.92
N GLY A 99 1.66 -2.73 24.68
CA GLY A 99 0.44 -2.95 25.46
C GLY A 99 -0.74 -2.04 25.13
N HIS A 100 -0.66 -1.25 24.06
CA HIS A 100 -1.72 -0.34 23.58
C HIS A 100 -2.75 -1.07 22.71
N TRP A 101 -3.35 -2.14 23.24
CA TRP A 101 -4.38 -2.93 22.54
C TRP A 101 -5.66 -2.13 22.28
N ASP A 102 -5.97 -1.13 23.10
CA ASP A 102 -7.01 -0.13 22.86
C ASP A 102 -6.82 0.52 21.48
N LYS A 103 -5.59 0.95 21.16
CA LYS A 103 -5.27 1.61 19.89
C LYS A 103 -5.24 0.65 18.72
N VAL A 104 -4.86 -0.60 18.96
CA VAL A 104 -4.95 -1.65 17.94
C VAL A 104 -6.41 -1.85 17.56
N ALA A 105 -7.32 -2.01 18.53
CA ALA A 105 -8.75 -2.15 18.31
C ALA A 105 -9.33 -0.92 17.59
N ASP A 106 -9.03 0.31 18.05
CA ASP A 106 -9.45 1.57 17.41
C ASP A 106 -9.05 1.61 15.92
N MET A 107 -7.82 1.20 15.59
CA MET A 107 -7.34 1.21 14.22
C MET A 107 -8.01 0.12 13.36
N VAL A 108 -8.27 -1.09 13.89
CA VAL A 108 -9.06 -2.10 13.17
C VAL A 108 -10.50 -1.60 12.92
N ALA A 109 -11.14 -1.01 13.94
CA ALA A 109 -12.48 -0.45 13.83
C ALA A 109 -12.54 0.66 12.77
N ASN A 110 -11.55 1.56 12.76
CA ASN A 110 -11.42 2.59 11.73
C ASN A 110 -11.34 1.99 10.33
N PHE A 111 -10.48 1.00 10.09
CA PHE A 111 -10.37 0.36 8.78
C PHE A 111 -11.63 -0.42 8.38
N GLY A 112 -12.28 -1.07 9.33
CA GLY A 112 -13.60 -1.69 9.11
C GLY A 112 -14.64 -0.66 8.68
N TYR A 113 -14.65 0.51 9.31
CA TYR A 113 -15.49 1.64 8.91
C TYR A 113 -15.16 2.15 7.49
N GLU A 114 -13.89 2.30 7.12
CA GLU A 114 -13.51 2.73 5.76
C GLU A 114 -14.03 1.76 4.70
N ILE A 115 -13.94 0.45 4.95
CA ILE A 115 -14.49 -0.61 4.10
C ILE A 115 -16.01 -0.46 3.95
N ASP A 116 -16.72 -0.22 5.05
CA ASP A 116 -18.17 -0.08 5.03
C ASP A 116 -18.63 1.23 4.37
N ALA A 117 -17.91 2.33 4.58
CA ALA A 117 -18.25 3.65 4.08
C ALA A 117 -17.89 3.85 2.60
N TRP A 118 -16.77 3.29 2.14
CA TRP A 118 -16.20 3.57 0.82
C TRP A 118 -15.93 2.32 -0.03
N GLY A 119 -16.32 1.14 0.46
CA GLY A 119 -16.19 -0.14 -0.25
C GLY A 119 -14.79 -0.74 -0.22
N HIS A 120 -13.79 -0.01 0.26
CA HIS A 120 -12.41 -0.44 0.40
C HIS A 120 -11.66 0.50 1.36
N ILE A 121 -10.48 0.07 1.82
CA ILE A 121 -9.58 0.94 2.56
C ILE A 121 -8.81 1.82 1.56
N PRO A 122 -8.98 3.16 1.57
CA PRO A 122 -8.21 4.04 0.69
C PRO A 122 -6.72 4.06 1.09
N ASN A 123 -5.87 4.58 0.21
CA ASN A 123 -4.42 4.74 0.50
C ASN A 123 -4.15 5.41 1.86
N GLY A 124 -4.97 6.41 2.17
CA GLY A 124 -5.13 7.03 3.48
C GLY A 124 -6.46 7.79 3.53
N ASN A 125 -6.87 8.31 4.69
CA ASN A 125 -8.20 8.91 4.88
C ASN A 125 -8.32 10.33 4.27
N ARG A 126 -8.06 10.47 2.97
CA ARG A 126 -8.20 11.71 2.19
C ARG A 126 -9.05 11.48 0.94
N THR A 127 -9.86 12.47 0.55
CA THR A 127 -10.74 12.40 -0.64
C THR A 127 -9.98 12.06 -1.93
N TYR A 128 -8.76 12.57 -2.08
CA TYR A 128 -7.92 12.30 -3.25
C TYR A 128 -7.28 10.89 -3.26
N TYR A 129 -7.47 10.12 -2.19
CA TYR A 129 -7.08 8.72 -2.07
C TYR A 129 -8.23 7.72 -2.26
N LEU A 130 -9.49 8.17 -2.30
CA LEU A 130 -10.65 7.28 -2.55
C LEU A 130 -10.63 6.54 -3.89
N SER A 131 -9.75 6.92 -4.82
CA SER A 131 -9.62 6.22 -6.10
C SER A 131 -8.70 5.00 -6.06
N ARG A 132 -8.07 4.69 -4.92
CA ARG A 132 -7.17 3.56 -4.78
C ARG A 132 -6.99 3.13 -3.33
N SER A 133 -6.65 1.85 -3.17
CA SER A 133 -6.21 1.29 -1.90
C SER A 133 -4.68 1.40 -1.70
N GLN A 134 -4.15 0.50 -0.87
CA GLN A 134 -2.75 0.22 -0.59
C GLN A 134 -2.55 -1.30 -0.45
N PRO A 135 -1.34 -1.83 -0.18
CA PRO A 135 -1.16 -3.27 0.07
C PRO A 135 -2.13 -3.79 1.15
N PRO A 136 -2.90 -4.87 0.90
CA PRO A 136 -4.02 -5.26 1.76
C PRO A 136 -3.56 -5.98 3.03
N PHE A 137 -3.44 -5.22 4.12
CA PHE A 137 -3.00 -5.70 5.43
C PHE A 137 -4.13 -5.87 6.46
N PHE A 138 -5.38 -5.57 6.14
CA PHE A 138 -6.50 -5.64 7.09
C PHE A 138 -6.69 -7.06 7.65
N ALA A 139 -6.52 -8.11 6.84
CA ALA A 139 -6.48 -9.49 7.33
C ALA A 139 -5.43 -9.72 8.42
N PHE A 140 -4.24 -9.13 8.29
CA PHE A 140 -3.19 -9.22 9.31
C PHE A 140 -3.51 -8.37 10.55
N MET A 141 -4.15 -7.23 10.37
CA MET A 141 -4.61 -6.37 11.47
C MET A 141 -5.67 -7.07 12.33
N VAL A 142 -6.66 -7.70 11.69
CA VAL A 142 -7.67 -8.51 12.38
C VAL A 142 -7.04 -9.71 13.07
N GLU A 143 -6.10 -10.41 12.41
CA GLU A 143 -5.39 -11.52 13.05
C GLU A 143 -4.50 -11.08 14.23
N LEU A 144 -3.90 -9.89 14.16
CA LEU A 144 -3.17 -9.31 15.28
C LEU A 144 -4.11 -9.05 16.46
N LEU A 145 -5.26 -8.41 16.22
CA LEU A 145 -6.27 -8.18 17.26
C LEU A 145 -6.78 -9.51 17.86
N ALA A 146 -6.98 -10.53 17.02
CA ALA A 146 -7.37 -11.86 17.46
C ALA A 146 -6.33 -12.57 18.36
N GLN A 147 -5.07 -12.11 18.42
CA GLN A 147 -4.11 -12.61 19.42
C GLN A 147 -4.46 -12.15 20.84
N HIS A 148 -5.19 -11.05 20.96
CA HIS A 148 -5.64 -10.48 22.23
C HIS A 148 -7.10 -10.85 22.54
N GLU A 149 -7.98 -10.80 21.54
CA GLU A 149 -9.43 -11.00 21.70
C GLU A 149 -9.92 -12.40 21.28
N GLY A 150 -9.02 -13.24 20.78
CA GLY A 150 -9.36 -14.57 20.27
C GLY A 150 -10.16 -14.50 18.97
N ASP A 151 -10.91 -15.57 18.69
CA ASP A 151 -11.68 -15.71 17.46
C ASP A 151 -12.90 -14.76 17.37
N ASP A 152 -13.23 -14.03 18.44
CA ASP A 152 -14.29 -13.01 18.42
C ASP A 152 -13.97 -11.88 17.44
N ALA A 153 -12.73 -11.37 17.42
CA ALA A 153 -12.28 -10.39 16.44
C ALA A 153 -12.41 -10.90 14.99
N LEU A 154 -12.12 -12.18 14.75
CA LEU A 154 -12.26 -12.77 13.41
C LEU A 154 -13.72 -12.83 12.96
N LYS A 155 -14.65 -13.18 13.87
CA LYS A 155 -16.08 -13.21 13.58
C LYS A 155 -16.64 -11.81 13.35
N GLU A 156 -16.24 -10.86 14.19
CA GLU A 156 -16.68 -9.47 14.14
C GLU A 156 -16.34 -8.82 12.80
N TYR A 157 -15.08 -8.97 12.35
CA TYR A 157 -14.60 -8.33 11.12
C TYR A 157 -14.70 -9.21 9.86
N LEU A 158 -15.29 -10.41 9.95
CA LEU A 158 -15.54 -11.28 8.78
C LEU A 158 -16.29 -10.55 7.65
N PRO A 159 -17.36 -9.76 7.91
CA PRO A 159 -18.06 -9.03 6.85
C PRO A 159 -17.15 -8.04 6.10
N GLN A 160 -16.29 -7.31 6.80
CA GLN A 160 -15.38 -6.34 6.21
C GLN A 160 -14.23 -7.03 5.46
N LEU A 161 -13.70 -8.15 5.97
CA LEU A 161 -12.75 -8.99 5.22
C LEU A 161 -13.34 -9.48 3.90
N GLN A 162 -14.62 -9.91 3.91
CA GLN A 162 -15.33 -10.34 2.70
C GLN A 162 -15.52 -9.19 1.70
N LYS A 163 -15.88 -8.00 2.20
CA LYS A 163 -16.08 -6.81 1.36
C LYS A 163 -14.77 -6.31 0.76
N GLU A 164 -13.68 -6.30 1.51
CA GLU A 164 -12.36 -5.96 0.96
C GLU A 164 -11.92 -6.97 -0.11
N TYR A 165 -12.14 -8.27 0.11
CA TYR A 165 -11.86 -9.28 -0.90
C TYR A 165 -12.70 -9.05 -2.17
N ALA A 166 -13.98 -8.70 -2.04
CA ALA A 166 -14.83 -8.37 -3.17
C ALA A 166 -14.31 -7.16 -3.97
N TYR A 167 -13.77 -6.12 -3.31
CA TYR A 167 -13.12 -5.00 -3.98
C TYR A 167 -11.89 -5.44 -4.81
N TRP A 168 -11.04 -6.30 -4.24
CA TRP A 168 -9.87 -6.80 -4.97
C TRP A 168 -10.25 -7.70 -6.14
N MET A 169 -11.32 -8.46 -6.01
CA MET A 169 -11.80 -9.44 -6.99
C MET A 169 -12.89 -8.88 -7.93
N GLU A 170 -13.12 -7.57 -7.90
CA GLU A 170 -14.18 -6.91 -8.68
C GLU A 170 -14.08 -7.26 -10.18
N GLY A 171 -15.17 -7.81 -10.72
CA GLY A 171 -15.29 -8.16 -12.13
C GLY A 171 -14.62 -9.48 -12.56
N VAL A 172 -14.20 -10.33 -11.63
CA VAL A 172 -13.62 -11.66 -11.95
C VAL A 172 -14.60 -12.58 -12.70
N ASP A 173 -15.91 -12.52 -12.38
CA ASP A 173 -16.92 -13.46 -12.87
C ASP A 173 -17.14 -13.39 -14.40
N THR A 174 -16.93 -12.21 -15.00
CA THR A 174 -17.08 -11.99 -16.44
C THR A 174 -15.75 -12.06 -17.19
N LEU A 175 -14.63 -12.17 -16.47
CA LEU A 175 -13.28 -12.07 -17.02
C LEU A 175 -12.87 -13.36 -17.75
N GLN A 176 -12.48 -13.23 -19.01
CA GLN A 176 -11.97 -14.34 -19.83
C GLN A 176 -10.45 -14.51 -19.68
N PRO A 177 -9.89 -15.70 -19.94
CA PRO A 177 -8.44 -15.89 -19.97
C PRO A 177 -7.72 -14.89 -20.89
N GLY A 178 -6.58 -14.38 -20.44
CA GLY A 178 -5.81 -13.34 -21.12
C GLY A 178 -6.30 -11.90 -20.89
N GLN A 179 -7.40 -11.70 -20.14
CA GLN A 179 -7.96 -10.38 -19.88
C GLN A 179 -7.58 -9.82 -18.51
N GLN A 180 -7.74 -8.51 -18.36
CA GLN A 180 -7.62 -7.80 -17.09
C GLN A 180 -8.83 -6.90 -16.92
N ASN A 181 -9.31 -6.78 -15.68
CA ASN A 181 -10.32 -5.81 -15.29
C ASN A 181 -9.89 -5.17 -13.98
N GLN A 182 -9.59 -3.87 -14.02
CA GLN A 182 -9.11 -3.09 -12.87
C GLN A 182 -7.97 -3.83 -12.12
N ARG A 183 -8.28 -4.35 -10.93
CA ARG A 183 -7.37 -5.05 -10.00
C ARG A 183 -7.19 -6.53 -10.30
N VAL A 184 -8.02 -7.12 -11.17
CA VAL A 184 -8.02 -8.56 -11.47
C VAL A 184 -7.34 -8.82 -12.81
N VAL A 185 -6.55 -9.89 -12.84
CA VAL A 185 -5.87 -10.41 -14.02
C VAL A 185 -6.18 -11.89 -14.14
N LYS A 186 -6.70 -12.32 -15.28
CA LYS A 186 -6.85 -13.75 -15.60
C LYS A 186 -5.85 -14.10 -16.69
N LEU A 187 -4.85 -14.89 -16.35
CA LEU A 187 -3.84 -15.34 -17.31
C LEU A 187 -4.44 -16.30 -18.34
N GLU A 188 -3.69 -16.58 -19.42
CA GLU A 188 -4.16 -17.43 -20.53
C GLU A 188 -4.53 -18.86 -20.09
N ASP A 189 -3.87 -19.38 -19.04
CA ASP A 189 -4.15 -20.68 -18.45
C ASP A 189 -5.35 -20.68 -17.48
N GLY A 190 -6.01 -19.53 -17.31
CA GLY A 190 -7.13 -19.34 -16.41
C GLY A 190 -6.75 -18.98 -14.97
N SER A 191 -5.45 -18.91 -14.63
CA SER A 191 -4.99 -18.48 -13.31
C SER A 191 -5.46 -17.06 -13.01
N VAL A 192 -6.08 -16.86 -11.85
CA VAL A 192 -6.53 -15.54 -11.39
C VAL A 192 -5.50 -14.98 -10.40
N LEU A 193 -4.99 -13.80 -10.71
CA LEU A 193 -4.09 -13.01 -9.88
C LEU A 193 -4.58 -11.56 -9.86
N ASN A 194 -3.93 -10.72 -9.06
CA ASN A 194 -4.29 -9.32 -8.94
C ASN A 194 -3.11 -8.40 -9.26
N ARG A 195 -3.44 -7.17 -9.64
CA ARG A 195 -2.50 -6.07 -9.86
C ARG A 195 -2.95 -4.83 -9.11
N TYR A 196 -2.02 -3.91 -8.86
CA TYR A 196 -2.38 -2.59 -8.36
C TYR A 196 -3.03 -1.76 -9.48
N TRP A 197 -4.06 -1.01 -9.12
CA TRP A 197 -4.86 -0.19 -10.01
C TRP A 197 -5.42 1.01 -9.24
N ASP A 198 -5.61 2.14 -9.92
CA ASP A 198 -6.34 3.31 -9.42
C ASP A 198 -7.46 3.61 -10.41
N ASP A 199 -8.64 3.97 -9.91
CA ASP A 199 -9.83 4.17 -10.74
C ASP A 199 -9.81 5.51 -11.51
N ARG A 200 -8.72 6.29 -11.39
CA ARG A 200 -8.49 7.53 -12.11
C ARG A 200 -7.20 7.49 -12.92
N ASP A 201 -7.23 8.17 -14.06
CA ASP A 201 -6.12 8.32 -15.00
C ASP A 201 -5.69 9.79 -15.17
N THR A 202 -5.92 10.62 -14.14
CA THR A 202 -5.54 12.05 -14.10
C THR A 202 -4.33 12.29 -13.20
N PRO A 203 -3.63 13.43 -13.23
CA PRO A 203 -2.56 13.69 -12.26
C PRO A 203 -3.03 13.56 -10.79
N ARG A 204 -2.14 13.14 -9.89
CA ARG A 204 -2.42 13.06 -8.45
C ARG A 204 -2.52 14.46 -7.85
N PRO A 205 -3.61 14.82 -7.13
CA PRO A 205 -3.74 16.14 -6.50
C PRO A 205 -2.56 16.49 -5.58
N GLU A 206 -2.05 15.52 -4.83
CA GLU A 206 -0.93 15.65 -3.90
C GLU A 206 0.45 15.69 -4.57
N SER A 207 0.54 15.51 -5.89
CA SER A 207 1.77 15.54 -6.69
C SER A 207 1.52 16.06 -8.11
N TRP A 208 0.66 17.07 -8.21
CA TRP A 208 0.05 17.51 -9.46
C TRP A 208 1.06 17.94 -10.52
N VAL A 209 2.04 18.76 -10.12
CA VAL A 209 3.05 19.31 -11.05
C VAL A 209 4.07 18.25 -11.46
N GLU A 210 4.41 17.33 -10.55
CA GLU A 210 5.36 16.25 -10.80
C GLU A 210 4.80 15.21 -11.77
N ASP A 211 3.52 14.86 -11.63
CA ASP A 211 2.85 13.92 -12.53
C ASP A 211 2.75 14.51 -13.94
N ILE A 212 2.30 15.77 -14.07
CA ILE A 212 2.24 16.47 -15.37
C ILE A 212 3.62 16.53 -16.03
N ALA A 213 4.66 16.89 -15.27
CA ALA A 213 6.03 16.94 -15.79
C ALA A 213 6.52 15.56 -16.25
N THR A 214 6.18 14.50 -15.49
CA THR A 214 6.53 13.12 -15.84
C THR A 214 5.86 12.70 -17.14
N ALA A 215 4.55 12.90 -17.29
CA ALA A 215 3.85 12.58 -18.52
C ALA A 215 4.37 13.38 -19.72
N LYS A 216 4.59 14.69 -19.55
CA LYS A 216 5.16 15.56 -20.60
C LYS A 216 6.55 15.11 -21.07
N SER A 217 7.34 14.48 -20.19
CA SER A 217 8.68 14.00 -20.52
C SER A 217 8.70 12.76 -21.44
N ASN A 218 7.55 12.11 -21.67
CA ASN A 218 7.45 10.95 -22.56
C ASN A 218 6.22 11.07 -23.48
N PRO A 219 6.30 11.87 -24.56
CA PRO A 219 5.19 12.07 -25.49
C PRO A 219 4.83 10.82 -26.32
N ASN A 220 5.65 9.76 -26.26
CA ASN A 220 5.41 8.49 -26.97
C ASN A 220 4.37 7.60 -26.27
N ARG A 221 3.90 7.99 -25.08
CA ARG A 221 2.83 7.29 -24.36
C ARG A 221 1.69 8.26 -24.06
N PRO A 222 0.42 7.81 -24.11
CA PRO A 222 -0.69 8.61 -23.64
C PRO A 222 -0.47 9.07 -22.20
N ALA A 223 -0.69 10.35 -21.94
CA ALA A 223 -0.49 10.92 -20.61
C ALA A 223 -1.35 10.22 -19.55
N THR A 224 -2.58 9.82 -19.91
CA THR A 224 -3.51 9.08 -19.05
C THR A 224 -2.96 7.73 -18.59
N GLU A 225 -2.28 6.98 -19.47
CA GLU A 225 -1.61 5.73 -19.09
C GLU A 225 -0.48 5.99 -18.08
N ILE A 226 0.34 7.03 -18.30
CA ILE A 226 1.41 7.39 -17.36
C ILE A 226 0.79 7.78 -16.01
N TYR A 227 -0.27 8.59 -15.99
CA TYR A 227 -0.94 9.00 -14.76
C TYR A 227 -1.53 7.79 -14.01
N LEU A 228 -2.20 6.88 -14.72
CA LEU A 228 -2.71 5.65 -14.16
C LEU A 228 -1.60 4.79 -13.54
N ASP A 229 -0.47 4.61 -14.22
CA ASP A 229 0.65 3.82 -13.72
C ASP A 229 1.36 4.48 -12.52
N LEU A 230 1.45 5.82 -12.49
CA LEU A 230 1.95 6.59 -11.34
C LEU A 230 1.04 6.40 -10.12
N ARG A 231 -0.28 6.43 -10.33
CA ARG A 231 -1.28 6.22 -9.29
C ARG A 231 -1.31 4.78 -8.78
N ALA A 232 -1.26 3.81 -9.69
CA ALA A 232 -1.14 2.39 -9.33
C ALA A 232 0.16 2.12 -8.56
N ALA A 233 1.26 2.82 -8.86
CA ALA A 233 2.47 2.72 -8.05
C ALA A 233 2.28 3.30 -6.64
N ALA A 234 1.53 4.38 -6.47
CA ALA A 234 1.13 4.86 -5.15
C ALA A 234 0.21 3.87 -4.43
N ALA A 235 -0.69 3.18 -5.15
CA ALA A 235 -1.50 2.09 -4.61
C ALA A 235 -0.66 0.87 -4.20
N SER A 236 0.52 0.69 -4.79
CA SER A 236 1.43 -0.39 -4.37
C SER A 236 2.20 -0.08 -3.08
N GLY A 237 2.21 1.18 -2.63
CA GLY A 237 3.09 1.65 -1.55
C GLY A 237 4.57 1.79 -1.96
N TRP A 238 4.90 1.54 -3.23
CA TRP A 238 6.26 1.62 -3.79
C TRP A 238 6.38 2.74 -4.84
N ASP A 239 5.92 3.94 -4.50
CA ASP A 239 6.07 5.17 -5.29
C ASP A 239 7.40 5.88 -4.96
N PHE A 240 8.44 5.82 -5.79
CA PHE A 240 8.57 5.05 -7.02
C PHE A 240 9.77 4.10 -6.95
N SER A 241 9.76 3.09 -7.82
CA SER A 241 10.76 2.02 -7.85
C SER A 241 11.08 1.58 -9.27
N SER A 242 12.34 1.21 -9.51
CA SER A 242 12.79 0.56 -10.75
C SER A 242 12.00 -0.72 -11.06
N ARG A 243 11.43 -1.36 -10.02
CA ARG A 243 10.52 -2.50 -10.11
C ARG A 243 9.44 -2.31 -11.19
N TRP A 244 8.90 -1.10 -11.29
CA TRP A 244 7.78 -0.74 -12.16
C TRP A 244 8.19 -0.15 -13.52
N MET A 245 9.48 0.02 -13.77
CA MET A 245 10.00 0.86 -14.86
C MET A 245 10.70 0.00 -15.92
N ASP A 246 10.49 0.29 -17.20
CA ASP A 246 11.30 -0.30 -18.27
C ASP A 246 12.73 0.27 -18.26
N ASN A 247 12.86 1.56 -17.95
CA ASN A 247 14.15 2.21 -17.73
C ASN A 247 14.22 2.74 -16.28
N PRO A 248 15.10 2.20 -15.42
CA PRO A 248 15.18 2.56 -13.99
C PRO A 248 15.57 4.03 -13.74
N GLU A 249 16.11 4.73 -14.74
CA GLU A 249 16.49 6.14 -14.63
C GLU A 249 15.39 7.10 -15.13
N GLN A 250 14.31 6.60 -15.75
CA GLN A 250 13.26 7.42 -16.36
C GLN A 250 11.87 7.05 -15.85
N LEU A 251 11.34 7.81 -14.88
CA LEU A 251 10.04 7.55 -14.25
C LEU A 251 8.88 7.47 -15.25
N SER A 252 8.95 8.19 -16.36
CA SER A 252 7.93 8.17 -17.41
C SER A 252 7.83 6.84 -18.18
N THR A 253 8.72 5.88 -17.89
CA THR A 253 8.66 4.49 -18.36
C THR A 253 7.97 3.54 -17.36
N ILE A 254 7.38 4.08 -16.29
CA ILE A 254 6.61 3.32 -15.31
C ILE A 254 5.38 2.67 -15.95
N ARG A 255 5.13 1.40 -15.66
CA ARG A 255 4.02 0.63 -16.25
C ARG A 255 3.36 -0.35 -15.28
N THR A 256 3.14 0.12 -14.05
CA THR A 256 2.67 -0.64 -12.89
C THR A 256 1.46 -1.53 -13.21
N THR A 257 0.49 -1.04 -13.98
CA THR A 257 -0.73 -1.79 -14.32
C THR A 257 -0.50 -2.95 -15.30
N THR A 258 0.68 -3.03 -15.92
CA THR A 258 1.08 -4.18 -16.77
C THR A 258 1.92 -5.21 -16.02
N ILE A 259 2.05 -5.08 -14.70
CA ILE A 259 2.88 -5.92 -13.85
C ILE A 259 1.98 -6.56 -12.77
N VAL A 260 2.03 -7.89 -12.65
CA VAL A 260 1.35 -8.64 -11.60
C VAL A 260 2.31 -8.76 -10.41
N PRO A 261 2.05 -8.07 -9.28
CA PRO A 261 3.00 -7.98 -8.18
C PRO A 261 3.00 -9.24 -7.31
N VAL A 262 4.19 -9.73 -6.97
CA VAL A 262 4.32 -10.91 -6.11
C VAL A 262 3.93 -10.66 -4.65
N ASP A 263 4.15 -9.45 -4.15
CA ASP A 263 3.71 -9.03 -2.83
C ASP A 263 2.19 -8.96 -2.71
N LEU A 264 1.51 -8.29 -3.65
CA LEU A 264 0.04 -8.20 -3.64
C LEU A 264 -0.60 -9.59 -3.62
N ASN A 265 -0.13 -10.50 -4.47
CA ASN A 265 -0.73 -11.83 -4.56
C ASN A 265 -0.42 -12.69 -3.33
N ALA A 266 0.74 -12.52 -2.70
CA ALA A 266 1.00 -13.13 -1.39
C ALA A 266 0.08 -12.57 -0.29
N LEU A 267 -0.18 -11.26 -0.27
CA LEU A 267 -1.10 -10.64 0.69
C LEU A 267 -2.55 -11.11 0.48
N LEU A 268 -2.99 -11.27 -0.77
CA LEU A 268 -4.33 -11.80 -1.07
C LEU A 268 -4.44 -13.30 -0.75
N TYR A 269 -3.37 -14.07 -0.90
CA TYR A 269 -3.32 -15.45 -0.38
C TYR A 269 -3.55 -15.45 1.13
N LYS A 270 -2.90 -14.53 1.86
CA LYS A 270 -3.14 -14.40 3.30
C LYS A 270 -4.58 -14.02 3.60
N LEU A 271 -5.16 -13.04 2.90
CA LEU A 271 -6.56 -12.67 3.06
C LEU A 271 -7.51 -13.87 2.84
N GLU A 272 -7.29 -14.68 1.80
CA GLU A 272 -8.08 -15.89 1.56
C GLU A 272 -7.93 -16.92 2.70
N LYS A 273 -6.71 -17.12 3.22
CA LYS A 273 -6.49 -17.99 4.40
C LYS A 273 -7.15 -17.45 5.67
N THR A 274 -7.12 -16.13 5.90
CA THR A 274 -7.76 -15.50 7.04
C THR A 274 -9.29 -15.59 6.91
N LEU A 275 -9.84 -15.40 5.71
CA LEU A 275 -11.27 -15.60 5.42
C LEU A 275 -11.72 -17.04 5.68
N ALA A 276 -10.91 -18.03 5.31
CA ALA A 276 -11.18 -19.43 5.62
C ALA A 276 -11.24 -19.65 7.14
N ARG A 277 -10.22 -19.16 7.89
CA ARG A 277 -10.16 -19.25 9.35
C ARG A 277 -11.35 -18.55 10.03
N ALA A 278 -11.65 -17.33 9.63
CA ALA A 278 -12.76 -16.54 10.18
C ALA A 278 -14.12 -17.19 9.87
N SER A 279 -14.26 -17.83 8.69
CA SER A 279 -15.47 -18.60 8.36
C SER A 279 -15.64 -19.84 9.25
N VAL A 280 -14.55 -20.56 9.57
CA VAL A 280 -14.59 -21.66 10.56
C VAL A 280 -15.01 -21.13 11.94
N ALA A 281 -14.41 -20.03 12.40
CA ALA A 281 -14.76 -19.41 13.69
C ALA A 281 -16.25 -19.01 13.75
N ALA A 282 -16.82 -18.56 12.62
CA ALA A 282 -18.24 -18.21 12.49
C ALA A 282 -19.17 -19.43 12.29
N GLY A 283 -18.65 -20.66 12.20
CA GLY A 283 -19.43 -21.87 11.97
C GLY A 283 -19.86 -22.11 10.52
N ASP A 284 -19.31 -21.37 9.54
CA ASP A 284 -19.60 -21.51 8.11
C ASP A 284 -18.52 -22.37 7.42
N GLN A 285 -18.67 -23.69 7.55
CA GLN A 285 -17.72 -24.65 6.97
C GLN A 285 -17.70 -24.61 5.43
N ALA A 286 -18.82 -24.27 4.79
CA ALA A 286 -18.92 -24.22 3.34
C ALA A 286 -18.08 -23.05 2.78
N LYS A 287 -18.21 -21.85 3.36
CA LYS A 287 -17.35 -20.72 3.00
C LYS A 287 -15.89 -20.97 3.36
N ALA A 288 -15.62 -21.62 4.49
CA ALA A 288 -14.25 -21.97 4.86
C ALA A 288 -13.58 -22.82 3.76
N SER A 289 -14.24 -23.89 3.31
CA SER A 289 -13.74 -24.73 2.21
C SER A 289 -13.63 -23.99 0.89
N GLN A 290 -14.55 -23.07 0.58
CA GLN A 290 -14.47 -22.23 -0.61
C GLN A 290 -13.22 -21.34 -0.60
N TYR A 291 -12.97 -20.61 0.50
CA TYR A 291 -11.80 -19.73 0.62
C TYR A 291 -10.49 -20.51 0.65
N ASP A 292 -10.46 -21.70 1.25
CA ASP A 292 -9.29 -22.58 1.17
C ASP A 292 -9.00 -23.05 -0.26
N ALA A 293 -10.03 -23.35 -1.05
CA ALA A 293 -9.85 -23.68 -2.46
C ALA A 293 -9.29 -22.49 -3.26
N LEU A 294 -9.77 -21.27 -2.99
CA LEU A 294 -9.25 -20.04 -3.59
C LEU A 294 -7.79 -19.79 -3.20
N ALA A 295 -7.45 -19.90 -1.91
CA ALA A 295 -6.07 -19.77 -1.43
C ALA A 295 -5.13 -20.79 -2.08
N ASN A 296 -5.58 -22.06 -2.21
CA ASN A 296 -4.79 -23.10 -2.86
C ASN A 296 -4.60 -22.82 -4.36
N ALA A 297 -5.61 -22.30 -5.05
CA ALA A 297 -5.50 -21.89 -6.45
C ALA A 297 -4.50 -20.73 -6.60
N ARG A 298 -4.57 -19.72 -5.73
CA ARG A 298 -3.64 -18.59 -5.73
C ARG A 298 -2.21 -19.00 -5.42
N GLN A 299 -2.00 -19.88 -4.44
CA GLN A 299 -0.67 -20.42 -4.13
C GLN A 299 -0.06 -21.11 -5.36
N LYS A 300 -0.83 -21.94 -6.07
CA LYS A 300 -0.39 -22.57 -7.32
C LYS A 300 -0.03 -21.52 -8.37
N ALA A 301 -0.84 -20.47 -8.53
CA ALA A 301 -0.58 -19.40 -9.48
C ALA A 301 0.69 -18.59 -9.12
N ILE A 302 0.93 -18.30 -7.83
CA ILE A 302 2.19 -17.68 -7.36
C ILE A 302 3.39 -18.58 -7.70
N GLU A 303 3.28 -19.87 -7.40
CA GLU A 303 4.35 -20.84 -7.64
C GLU A 303 4.63 -21.05 -9.14
N MET A 304 3.64 -20.87 -10.01
CA MET A 304 3.78 -21.04 -11.45
C MET A 304 4.23 -19.75 -12.16
N HIS A 305 3.64 -18.61 -11.81
CA HIS A 305 3.74 -17.36 -12.59
C HIS A 305 4.56 -16.28 -11.92
N LEU A 306 4.95 -16.46 -10.66
CA LEU A 306 5.72 -15.45 -9.90
C LEU A 306 7.06 -16.00 -9.39
N TRP A 307 7.46 -17.18 -9.82
CA TRP A 307 8.76 -17.78 -9.49
C TRP A 307 9.68 -17.82 -10.69
N ASN A 308 10.78 -17.07 -10.64
CA ASN A 308 11.79 -17.10 -11.67
C ASN A 308 12.73 -18.29 -11.42
N SER A 309 12.48 -19.42 -12.09
CA SER A 309 13.28 -20.63 -11.94
C SER A 309 14.73 -20.48 -12.41
N LYS A 310 14.98 -19.59 -13.37
CA LYS A 310 16.31 -19.29 -13.91
C LYS A 310 17.16 -18.54 -12.87
N GLU A 311 16.60 -17.51 -12.27
CA GLU A 311 17.32 -16.67 -11.29
C GLU A 311 17.26 -17.22 -9.86
N GLY A 312 16.26 -18.06 -9.54
CA GLY A 312 16.11 -18.69 -8.24
C GLY A 312 15.43 -17.82 -7.17
N TRP A 313 14.55 -16.91 -7.57
CA TRP A 313 13.76 -16.09 -6.64
C TRP A 313 12.36 -15.80 -7.15
N TYR A 314 11.47 -15.40 -6.23
CA TYR A 314 10.18 -14.83 -6.60
C TYR A 314 10.35 -13.46 -7.27
N ALA A 315 9.53 -13.18 -8.26
CA ALA A 315 9.50 -11.92 -9.00
C ALA A 315 8.09 -11.66 -9.56
N ASP A 316 7.86 -10.43 -10.00
CA ASP A 316 6.58 -10.05 -10.60
C ASP A 316 6.41 -10.64 -12.01
N TYR A 317 5.18 -10.80 -12.48
CA TYR A 317 4.89 -11.22 -13.86
C TYR A 317 4.65 -10.01 -14.77
N ASP A 318 5.18 -10.05 -15.98
CA ASP A 318 5.06 -9.02 -17.00
C ASP A 318 3.97 -9.38 -18.02
N LEU A 319 2.80 -8.72 -17.92
CA LEU A 319 1.66 -8.96 -18.80
C LEU A 319 1.89 -8.50 -20.23
N LYS A 320 2.83 -7.56 -20.45
CA LYS A 320 3.14 -7.07 -21.79
C LYS A 320 3.96 -8.09 -22.58
N ASN A 321 4.80 -8.85 -21.88
CA ASN A 321 5.76 -9.78 -22.48
C ASN A 321 5.48 -11.24 -22.14
N ASN A 322 4.37 -11.52 -21.44
CA ASN A 322 3.96 -12.84 -20.96
C ASN A 322 5.10 -13.63 -20.30
N LYS A 323 5.85 -13.00 -19.39
CA LYS A 323 6.99 -13.62 -18.72
C LYS A 323 7.20 -13.14 -17.30
N ILE A 324 7.78 -14.00 -16.46
CA ILE A 324 8.27 -13.62 -15.15
C ILE A 324 9.43 -12.60 -15.32
N ARG A 325 9.42 -11.53 -14.55
CA ARG A 325 10.49 -10.51 -14.55
C ARG A 325 11.75 -11.06 -13.87
N ASN A 326 12.91 -10.53 -14.26
CA ASN A 326 14.20 -11.00 -13.70
C ASN A 326 14.61 -10.26 -12.43
N GLN A 327 14.10 -9.05 -12.19
CA GLN A 327 14.60 -8.18 -11.13
C GLN A 327 14.26 -8.73 -9.74
N LEU A 328 15.29 -8.97 -8.93
CA LEU A 328 15.15 -9.20 -7.50
C LEU A 328 14.80 -7.89 -6.77
N THR A 329 13.74 -7.94 -5.96
CA THR A 329 13.36 -6.88 -5.02
C THR A 329 12.99 -7.49 -3.67
N ALA A 330 12.90 -6.68 -2.62
CA ALA A 330 12.46 -7.16 -1.30
C ALA A 330 11.05 -7.76 -1.31
N ALA A 331 10.23 -7.49 -2.34
CA ALA A 331 8.92 -8.12 -2.51
C ALA A 331 9.01 -9.66 -2.66
N ALA A 332 10.16 -10.19 -3.09
CA ALA A 332 10.40 -11.63 -3.21
C ALA A 332 10.29 -12.39 -1.87
N LEU A 333 10.32 -11.68 -0.73
CA LEU A 333 10.15 -12.26 0.61
C LEU A 333 8.69 -12.43 1.01
N PHE A 334 7.73 -11.79 0.34
CA PHE A 334 6.32 -11.85 0.75
C PHE A 334 5.73 -13.26 0.68
N PRO A 335 6.01 -14.10 -0.35
CA PRO A 335 5.56 -15.50 -0.34
C PRO A 335 6.07 -16.31 0.87
N LEU A 336 7.23 -15.98 1.43
CA LEU A 336 7.74 -16.60 2.67
C LEU A 336 6.98 -16.06 3.88
N TYR A 337 6.79 -14.73 3.94
CA TYR A 337 6.09 -14.06 5.03
C TYR A 337 4.67 -14.59 5.25
N VAL A 338 3.98 -14.99 4.19
CA VAL A 338 2.61 -15.54 4.27
C VAL A 338 2.55 -17.06 4.24
N ASN A 339 3.70 -17.75 4.31
CA ASN A 339 3.81 -19.21 4.22
C ASN A 339 3.25 -19.82 2.92
N ALA A 340 3.20 -19.05 1.83
CA ALA A 340 2.82 -19.56 0.51
C ALA A 340 3.97 -20.31 -0.19
N ALA A 341 5.22 -19.95 0.10
CA ALA A 341 6.38 -20.50 -0.59
C ALA A 341 6.70 -21.97 -0.22
N ALA A 342 6.96 -22.79 -1.22
CA ALA A 342 7.58 -24.10 -1.03
C ALA A 342 8.93 -23.98 -0.29
N LYS A 343 9.22 -24.93 0.62
CA LYS A 343 10.42 -24.92 1.48
C LYS A 343 11.73 -24.76 0.70
N GLU A 344 11.87 -25.46 -0.42
CA GLU A 344 13.07 -25.37 -1.28
C GLU A 344 13.25 -23.97 -1.88
N ARG A 345 12.14 -23.32 -2.26
CA ARG A 345 12.16 -21.95 -2.80
C ARG A 345 12.45 -20.93 -1.70
N ALA A 346 11.92 -21.15 -0.50
CA ALA A 346 12.25 -20.33 0.67
C ALA A 346 13.76 -20.31 0.95
N ALA A 347 14.43 -21.47 0.89
CA ALA A 347 15.88 -21.56 1.05
C ALA A 347 16.65 -20.78 -0.04
N LYS A 348 16.20 -20.87 -1.31
CA LYS A 348 16.80 -20.09 -2.41
C LYS A 348 16.61 -18.59 -2.24
N VAL A 349 15.43 -18.14 -1.80
CA VAL A 349 15.15 -16.73 -1.53
C VAL A 349 15.99 -16.21 -0.36
N ALA A 350 16.19 -17.02 0.69
CA ALA A 350 17.08 -16.66 1.80
C ALA A 350 18.52 -16.46 1.31
N ALA A 351 19.04 -17.38 0.50
CA ALA A 351 20.38 -17.26 -0.10
C ALA A 351 20.50 -16.02 -1.00
N ALA A 352 19.51 -15.78 -1.87
CA ALA A 352 19.47 -14.59 -2.74
C ALA A 352 19.39 -13.29 -1.91
N THR A 353 18.63 -13.29 -0.82
CA THR A 353 18.52 -12.16 0.10
C THR A 353 19.87 -11.84 0.73
N GLN A 354 20.56 -12.84 1.27
CA GLN A 354 21.88 -12.67 1.84
C GLN A 354 22.91 -12.18 0.80
N ALA A 355 22.86 -12.72 -0.41
CA ALA A 355 23.82 -12.39 -1.47
C ALA A 355 23.62 -10.99 -2.09
N HIS A 356 22.37 -10.52 -2.20
CA HIS A 356 22.05 -9.36 -3.03
C HIS A 356 21.36 -8.21 -2.29
N LEU A 357 20.56 -8.51 -1.27
CA LEU A 357 19.73 -7.50 -0.60
C LEU A 357 20.21 -7.16 0.81
N LEU A 358 20.88 -8.07 1.52
CA LEU A 358 21.42 -7.79 2.84
C LEU A 358 22.61 -6.83 2.74
N GLN A 359 22.51 -5.69 3.41
CA GLN A 359 23.53 -4.64 3.47
C GLN A 359 23.86 -4.33 4.94
N PRO A 360 24.95 -3.58 5.25
CA PRO A 360 25.33 -3.28 6.64
C PRO A 360 24.22 -2.62 7.47
N GLY A 361 23.32 -1.87 6.82
CA GLY A 361 22.20 -1.17 7.47
C GLY A 361 20.86 -1.91 7.42
N GLY A 362 20.83 -3.19 7.03
CA GLY A 362 19.62 -4.00 6.88
C GLY A 362 19.32 -4.37 5.43
N LEU A 363 18.05 -4.65 5.14
CA LEU A 363 17.61 -5.12 3.83
C LEU A 363 17.43 -3.98 2.83
N ALA A 364 18.11 -4.05 1.68
CA ALA A 364 17.89 -3.17 0.55
C ALA A 364 16.58 -3.49 -0.18
N THR A 365 15.88 -2.45 -0.62
CA THR A 365 14.60 -2.59 -1.33
C THR A 365 14.76 -3.21 -2.73
N THR A 366 15.84 -2.85 -3.44
CA THR A 366 16.24 -3.44 -4.73
C THR A 366 17.77 -3.40 -4.86
N SER A 367 18.33 -4.17 -5.79
CA SER A 367 19.76 -4.12 -6.13
C SER A 367 20.13 -2.97 -7.11
N VAL A 368 19.15 -2.20 -7.59
CA VAL A 368 19.36 -1.09 -8.53
C VAL A 368 19.63 0.20 -7.75
N LYS A 369 20.81 0.78 -7.93
CA LYS A 369 21.16 2.08 -7.36
C LYS A 369 20.78 3.18 -8.33
N LYS A 370 19.85 4.06 -7.94
CA LYS A 370 19.57 5.29 -8.71
C LYS A 370 20.81 6.19 -8.64
N ARG A 371 21.32 6.69 -9.77
CA ARG A 371 22.31 7.78 -9.71
C ARG A 371 21.58 9.00 -9.16
N THR A 372 21.87 9.39 -7.93
CA THR A 372 21.36 10.64 -7.35
C THR A 372 21.93 11.83 -8.12
N THR A 373 21.24 12.28 -9.16
CA THR A 373 21.36 13.68 -9.58
C THR A 373 20.69 14.54 -8.52
N VAL A 374 21.53 15.34 -7.86
CA VAL A 374 21.18 16.27 -6.80
C VAL A 374 20.14 17.26 -7.34
N GLY A 375 18.86 17.03 -7.06
CA GLY A 375 17.78 17.93 -7.49
C GLY A 375 16.38 17.46 -7.14
N CYS A 376 16.06 16.18 -7.35
CA CYS A 376 14.70 15.67 -7.17
C CYS A 376 14.46 14.95 -5.83
N ALA A 377 15.52 14.44 -5.19
CA ALA A 377 15.43 13.65 -3.95
C ALA A 377 15.07 14.46 -2.68
N LYS A 378 15.05 15.79 -2.72
CA LYS A 378 14.69 16.61 -1.55
C LYS A 378 13.18 16.77 -1.33
N ARG A 379 12.30 16.33 -2.23
CA ARG A 379 10.84 16.57 -2.08
C ARG A 379 9.92 15.35 -2.07
N LEU A 380 10.31 14.17 -2.59
CA LEU A 380 9.30 13.13 -2.85
C LEU A 380 9.67 11.66 -2.55
N GLY A 381 10.81 11.31 -1.94
CA GLY A 381 11.17 9.88 -1.84
C GLY A 381 12.05 9.41 -0.69
N ALA A 382 12.18 10.19 0.39
CA ALA A 382 13.15 9.85 1.45
C ALA A 382 12.65 8.86 2.52
N VAL A 383 11.37 8.46 2.55
CA VAL A 383 10.81 7.74 3.72
C VAL A 383 10.43 6.28 3.42
N THR A 384 10.08 5.91 2.19
CA THR A 384 9.89 4.49 1.81
C THR A 384 11.18 3.68 1.95
N MET A 385 12.35 4.30 1.73
CA MET A 385 13.66 3.66 1.97
C MET A 385 13.99 3.46 3.46
N GLY A 386 13.34 4.16 4.38
CA GLY A 386 13.61 4.05 5.82
C GLY A 386 12.95 2.82 6.48
N ARG A 387 11.90 2.27 5.86
CA ARG A 387 11.00 1.29 6.51
C ARG A 387 11.47 -0.16 6.40
N TYR A 388 12.20 -0.52 5.34
CA TYR A 388 12.82 -1.84 5.21
C TYR A 388 14.04 -2.05 6.13
N ARG A 389 14.60 -0.98 6.72
CA ARG A 389 15.75 -1.08 7.64
C ARG A 389 15.41 -1.77 8.98
N ARG A 390 14.14 -1.85 9.38
CA ARG A 390 13.74 -2.39 10.70
C ARG A 390 13.14 -3.79 10.65
N ILE A 391 12.67 -4.26 9.50
CA ILE A 391 12.09 -5.60 9.37
C ILE A 391 13.14 -6.69 9.63
N ALA A 392 14.40 -6.46 9.25
CA ALA A 392 15.47 -7.47 9.38
C ALA A 392 15.85 -7.86 10.83
N LYS A 393 15.42 -7.12 11.87
CA LYS A 393 15.74 -7.47 13.28
C LYS A 393 14.74 -8.40 13.95
N LEU A 394 13.56 -8.61 13.37
CA LEU A 394 12.57 -9.58 13.89
C LEU A 394 12.74 -11.00 13.33
N TRP A 395 13.69 -11.20 12.40
CA TRP A 395 13.93 -12.48 11.72
C TRP A 395 15.20 -13.21 12.22
N ALA A 396 15.81 -12.70 13.29
CA ALA A 396 16.92 -13.34 13.99
C ALA A 396 16.54 -13.48 15.47
N GLY A 397 15.66 -14.44 15.73
CA GLY A 397 15.22 -14.88 17.05
C GLY A 397 14.61 -16.25 16.93
#